data_AF-A0A0J9HNQ3-F1
#
_entry.id   AF-A0A0J9HNQ3-F1
#
_cell.length_a   1.000
_cell.length_b   1.000
_cell.length_c   1.000
_cell.angle_alpha   90.00
_cell.angle_beta   90.00
_cell.angle_gamma   90.00
#
_symmetry.space_group_name_H-M   'P 1'
#
loop_
_entity.id
_entity.type
_entity.pdbx_description
1 polymer ?
#
loop_
_entity_poly.entity_id
_entity_poly.type
_entity_poly.pdbx_seq_one_letter_code
_entity_poly.pdbx_strand_id
1 'polypeptide(L)' 'MNYNSKSFQSKDLSDKHCQYRQRLDQLLASPLTGWDRIFIRDLDRQWKICNRDGKVFKLSAKQSVNLQRIEKEVC' A
#
# COMPACT_ATOMS: atom_id res chain seq x y z
N MET A 1 -42.17 3.11 -1.90
CA MET A 1 -40.80 3.00 -2.47
C MET A 1 -39.85 2.83 -1.30
N ASN A 2 -39.30 1.62 -1.10
CA ASN A 2 -38.45 1.32 0.04
C ASN A 2 -37.02 1.09 -0.46
N TYR A 3 -36.14 2.08 -0.24
CA TYR A 3 -34.76 2.02 -0.71
C TYR A 3 -33.94 1.19 0.28
N ASN A 4 -33.81 -0.10 -0.07
CA ASN A 4 -32.95 -1.05 0.61
C ASN A 4 -31.49 -0.69 0.27
N SER A 5 -30.86 0.15 1.09
CA SER A 5 -29.45 0.50 1.00
C SER A 5 -28.61 -0.72 1.37
N LYS A 6 -28.35 -1.57 0.38
CA LYS A 6 -27.36 -2.65 0.46
C LYS A 6 -26.02 -2.03 0.83
N SER A 7 -25.62 -2.22 2.09
CA SER A 7 -24.26 -2.07 2.59
C SER A 7 -23.33 -3.02 1.82
N PHE A 8 -22.89 -2.57 0.64
CA PHE A 8 -21.99 -3.31 -0.23
C PHE A 8 -20.54 -3.01 0.20
N GLN A 9 -19.88 -4.02 0.77
CA GLN A 9 -18.43 -4.25 0.66
C GLN A 9 -17.45 -3.18 1.21
N SER A 10 -17.60 -2.76 2.47
CA SER A 10 -16.59 -1.87 3.10
C SER A 10 -15.53 -2.60 3.93
N LYS A 11 -15.79 -3.85 4.38
CA LYS A 11 -14.88 -4.57 5.30
C LYS A 11 -13.64 -5.15 4.61
N ASP A 12 -13.79 -5.82 3.47
CA ASP A 12 -12.66 -6.46 2.76
C ASP A 12 -11.59 -5.48 2.21
N LEU A 13 -11.97 -4.24 1.93
CA LEU A 13 -11.02 -3.21 1.46
C LEU A 13 -10.20 -2.65 2.63
N SER A 14 -10.80 -2.51 3.81
CA SER A 14 -10.12 -1.99 5.01
C SER A 14 -8.98 -2.92 5.44
N ASP A 15 -9.22 -4.24 5.45
CA ASP A 15 -8.23 -5.23 5.88
C ASP A 15 -7.02 -5.28 4.93
N LYS A 16 -7.24 -5.19 3.61
CA LYS A 16 -6.15 -5.15 2.62
C LYS A 16 -5.36 -3.82 2.66
N HIS A 17 -6.04 -2.70 2.88
CA HIS A 17 -5.39 -1.40 3.06
C HIS A 17 -4.52 -1.38 4.33
N CYS A 18 -5.00 -2.01 5.41
CA CYS A 18 -4.26 -2.17 6.65
C CYS A 18 -2.95 -2.96 6.44
N GLN A 19 -3.03 -4.09 5.74
CA GLN A 19 -1.85 -4.94 5.45
C GLN A 19 -0.79 -4.22 4.61
N TYR A 20 -1.20 -3.45 3.60
CA TYR A 20 -0.24 -2.72 2.76
C TYR A 20 0.49 -1.63 3.54
N ARG A 21 -0.24 -0.87 4.38
CA ARG A 21 0.36 0.15 5.23
C ARG A 21 1.38 -0.45 6.19
N GLN A 22 1.02 -1.57 6.84
CA GLN A 22 1.90 -2.28 7.76
C GLN A 22 3.19 -2.74 7.09
N ARG A 23 3.11 -3.28 5.86
CA ARG A 23 4.29 -3.68 5.08
C ARG A 23 5.20 -2.50 4.75
N LEU A 24 4.64 -1.37 4.30
CA LEU A 24 5.43 -0.17 4.05
C LEU A 24 6.10 0.36 5.32
N ASP A 25 5.41 0.34 6.46
CA ASP A 25 5.98 0.80 7.73
C ASP A 25 7.16 -0.06 8.17
N GLN A 26 7.09 -1.38 8.01
CA GLN A 26 8.23 -2.27 8.25
C GLN A 26 9.42 -1.95 7.35
N LEU A 27 9.18 -1.76 6.05
CA LEU A 27 10.24 -1.44 5.08
C LEU A 27 10.83 -0.04 5.31
N LEU A 28 10.04 0.92 5.77
CA LEU A 28 10.51 2.27 6.12
C LEU A 28 11.35 2.29 7.40
N ALA A 29 11.10 1.37 8.34
CA ALA A 29 11.91 1.18 9.54
C ALA A 29 13.20 0.39 9.27
N SER A 30 13.26 -0.34 8.15
CA SER A 30 14.41 -1.16 7.78
C SER A 30 15.57 -0.29 7.26
N PRO A 31 16.84 -0.72 7.43
CA PRO A 31 18.02 0.03 7.01
C PRO A 31 18.26 -0.06 5.49
N LEU A 32 17.22 0.21 4.69
CA LEU A 32 17.32 0.28 3.24
C LEU A 32 18.24 1.42 2.82
N THR A 33 19.04 1.19 1.78
CA THR A 33 19.95 2.20 1.23
C THR A 33 19.75 2.35 -0.28
N GLY A 34 20.35 3.38 -0.86
CA GLY A 34 20.31 3.63 -2.30
C GLY A 34 18.90 3.71 -2.88
N TRP A 35 18.72 3.04 -4.02
CA TRP A 35 17.48 3.07 -4.79
C TRP A 35 16.28 2.44 -4.07
N ASP A 36 16.50 1.44 -3.23
CA ASP A 36 15.41 0.76 -2.53
C ASP A 36 14.76 1.67 -1.49
N ARG A 37 15.57 2.46 -0.77
CA ARG A 37 15.04 3.49 0.14
C ARG A 37 14.23 4.56 -0.59
N ILE A 38 14.73 5.01 -1.74
CA ILE A 38 14.05 6.02 -2.57
C ILE A 38 12.72 5.45 -3.07
N PHE A 39 12.73 4.23 -3.57
CA PHE A 39 11.57 3.53 -4.07
C PHE A 39 10.48 3.35 -3.00
N ILE A 40 10.83 2.85 -1.81
CA ILE A 40 9.87 2.67 -0.71
C ILE A 40 9.28 4.00 -0.25
N ARG A 41 10.08 5.08 -0.19
CA ARG A 41 9.57 6.42 0.14
C ARG A 41 8.62 6.97 -0.92
N ASP A 42 8.87 6.69 -2.20
CA ASP A 42 7.97 7.08 -3.27
C ASP A 42 6.62 6.36 -3.17
N LEU A 43 6.63 5.04 -2.87
CA LEU A 43 5.41 4.28 -2.63
C LEU A 43 4.61 4.82 -1.43
N ASP A 44 5.27 5.15 -0.32
CA ASP A 44 4.62 5.77 0.85
C ASP A 44 3.96 7.11 0.48
N ARG A 45 4.65 7.95 -0.30
CA ARG A 45 4.10 9.22 -0.77
C ARG A 45 2.89 9.02 -1.66
N GLN A 46 2.96 8.10 -2.63
CA GLN A 46 1.85 7.81 -3.53
C GLN A 46 0.64 7.27 -2.74
N TRP A 47 0.88 6.39 -1.76
CA TRP A 47 -0.18 5.88 -0.89
C TRP A 47 -0.86 7.00 -0.10
N LYS A 48 -0.10 7.92 0.50
CA LYS A 48 -0.64 9.09 1.23
C LYS A 48 -1.50 9.97 0.34
N ILE A 49 -1.07 10.22 -0.91
CA ILE A 49 -1.83 11.00 -1.88
C ILE A 49 -3.13 10.28 -2.24
N CYS A 50 -3.07 8.98 -2.56
CA CYS A 50 -4.27 8.19 -2.85
C CYS A 50 -5.24 8.20 -1.67
N ASN A 51 -4.75 7.98 -0.45
CA ASN A 51 -5.58 7.96 0.74
C ASN A 51 -6.24 9.33 1.03
N ARG A 52 -5.49 10.43 0.86
CA ARG A 52 -6.02 11.80 0.98
C ARG A 52 -7.10 12.09 -0.05
N ASP A 53 -6.92 11.62 -1.27
CA ASP A 53 -7.83 11.84 -2.38
C ASP A 53 -9.01 10.83 -2.39
N GLY A 54 -9.11 9.95 -1.38
CA GLY A 54 -10.14 8.89 -1.30
C GLY A 54 -10.02 7.82 -2.38
N LYS A 55 -8.84 7.67 -2.99
CA LYS A 55 -8.55 6.71 -4.06
C LYS A 55 -7.89 5.45 -3.51
N VAL A 56 -8.17 4.33 -4.17
CA VAL A 56 -7.47 3.07 -3.91
C VAL A 56 -6.06 3.17 -4.47
N PHE A 57 -5.07 3.05 -3.60
CA PHE A 57 -3.68 2.92 -3.99
C PHE A 57 -3.45 1.57 -4.68
N LYS A 58 -2.85 1.57 -5.86
CA LYS A 58 -2.54 0.36 -6.63
C LYS A 58 -1.11 0.41 -7.12
N LEU A 59 -0.38 -0.68 -6.93
CA LEU A 59 0.95 -0.86 -7.49
C LEU A 59 0.84 -1.26 -8.97
N SER A 60 1.71 -0.71 -9.79
CA SER A 60 1.99 -1.26 -11.11
C SER A 60 2.68 -2.63 -10.99
N ALA A 61 2.61 -3.46 -12.03
CA ALA A 61 3.26 -4.76 -12.06
C ALA A 61 4.77 -4.67 -11.73
N LYS A 62 5.47 -3.67 -12.28
CA LYS A 62 6.89 -3.43 -12.01
C LYS A 62 7.13 -3.04 -10.55
N GLN A 63 6.31 -2.16 -9.98
CA GLN A 63 6.42 -1.79 -8.57
C GLN A 63 6.17 -2.99 -7.65
N SER A 64 5.18 -3.84 -7.95
CA SER A 64 4.91 -5.05 -7.17
C SER A 64 6.10 -6.02 -7.19
N VAL A 65 6.73 -6.25 -8.35
CA VAL A 65 7.91 -7.12 -8.44
C VAL A 65 9.09 -6.55 -7.64
N ASN A 66 9.35 -5.25 -7.75
CA ASN A 66 10.43 -4.61 -7.00
C ASN A 66 10.16 -4.64 -5.48
N LEU A 67 8.92 -4.39 -5.07
CA LEU A 67 8.54 -4.45 -3.66
C LEU A 67 8.75 -5.86 -3.08
N GLN A 68 8.33 -6.90 -3.82
CA GLN A 68 8.56 -8.29 -3.42
C GLN A 68 10.04 -8.66 -3.34
N ARG A 69 10.89 -8.11 -4.23
CA ARG A 69 12.35 -8.30 -4.16
C ARG A 69 12.91 -7.72 -2.86
N ILE A 70 12.57 -6.47 -2.55
CA ILE A 70 13.05 -5.77 -1.36
C ILE A 70 12.56 -6.47 -0.08
N GLU A 71 11.29 -6.89 -0.04
CA GLU A 71 10.72 -7.61 1.10
C GLU A 71 11.47 -8.92 1.41
N LYS A 72 11.98 -9.62 0.38
CA LYS A 72 12.80 -10.83 0.56
C LYS A 72 14.23 -10.56 1.00
N GLU A 73 14.74 -9.35 0.80
CA GLU A 73 16.09 -8.97 1.21
C GLU A 73 16.12 -8.43 2.65
N VAL A 74 14.97 -8.01 3.16
CA VAL A 74 14.80 -7.44 4.51
C VAL A 74 14.31 -8.47 5.54
N CYS A 75 13.54 -9.48 5.12
CA CYS A 75 13.12 -10.62 5.94
C CYS A 75 14.13 -11.77 5.90
#